data_AF-X0WN75-F1
#
_entry.id   AF-X0WN75-F1
#
_cell.length_a   1.000
_cell.length_b   1.000
_cell.length_c   1.000
_cell.angle_alpha   90.00
_cell.angle_beta   90.00
_cell.angle_gamma   90.00
#
_symmetry.space_group_name_H-M   'P 1'
#
loop_
_entity.id
_entity.type
_entity.pdbx_description
1 polymer ?
#
loop_
_entity_poly.entity_id
_entity_poly.type
_entity_poly.pdbx_seq_one_letter_code
_entity_poly.pdbx_strand_id
1 'polypeptide(L)' 'FQVWDLGMDNPQITYQPPSPEGDLNGDGCVDQADLGMLLADWGCTGGDCPGDVDDDGDTDQADLGILLAHWGEGCP' A
#
# COMPACT_ATOMS: atom_id res chain seq x y z
N PHE A 1 20.23 20.49 10.25
CA PHE A 1 20.40 19.85 11.57
C PHE A 1 21.20 18.57 11.32
N GLN A 2 22.30 18.35 12.04
CA GLN A 2 23.30 17.33 11.68
C GLN A 2 22.87 15.90 12.05
N VAL A 3 23.39 14.98 11.23
CA VAL A 3 23.27 13.52 11.31
C VAL A 3 24.10 13.00 12.51
N TRP A 4 23.52 12.12 13.33
CA TRP A 4 24.25 11.34 14.34
C TRP A 4 24.09 9.86 14.02
N ASP A 5 25.21 9.25 13.70
CA ASP A 5 25.46 7.81 13.59
C ASP A 5 25.22 7.12 14.95
N LEU A 6 24.44 6.04 14.95
CA LEU A 6 24.61 4.95 15.92
C LEU A 6 24.56 3.62 15.18
N GLY A 7 25.74 3.18 14.76
CA GLY A 7 26.12 1.78 14.84
C GLY A 7 26.34 1.15 13.49
N MET A 8 27.62 1.01 13.14
CA MET A 8 28.08 -0.07 12.27
C MET A 8 27.68 -1.40 12.91
N ASP A 9 26.48 -1.89 12.58
CA ASP A 9 25.96 -3.28 12.74
C ASP A 9 24.42 -3.28 12.50
N ASN A 10 23.90 -2.86 11.33
CA ASN A 10 22.47 -3.06 11.05
C ASN A 10 22.20 -3.06 9.53
N PRO A 11 21.68 -4.14 8.92
CA PRO A 11 21.50 -4.19 7.48
C PRO A 11 20.41 -3.20 7.09
N GLN A 12 20.81 -2.07 6.49
CA GLN A 12 19.95 -1.15 5.73
C GLN A 12 18.56 -0.88 6.35
N ILE A 13 18.49 -0.23 7.53
CA ILE A 13 17.22 0.45 7.89
C ILE A 13 17.19 1.75 7.09
N THR A 14 16.88 1.63 5.81
CA THR A 14 16.46 2.75 4.98
C THR A 14 15.14 3.25 5.54
N TYR A 15 15.08 4.53 5.88
CA TYR A 15 13.81 5.21 6.11
C TYR A 15 12.99 5.11 4.82
N GLN A 16 12.06 4.14 4.77
CA GLN A 16 11.10 4.03 3.69
C GLN A 16 9.93 4.93 4.08
N PRO A 17 9.54 5.91 3.24
CA PRO A 17 8.32 6.66 3.49
C PRO A 17 7.14 5.67 3.61
N PRO A 18 6.09 6.00 4.37
CA PRO A 18 4.89 5.17 4.39
C PRO A 18 4.40 4.94 2.96
N SER A 19 4.02 3.70 2.62
CA SER A 19 3.41 3.40 1.31
C SER A 19 2.17 4.27 1.13
N PRO A 20 1.92 4.78 -0.09
CA PRO A 20 0.65 5.40 -0.43
C PRO A 20 -0.52 4.48 -0.11
N GLU A 21 -1.66 5.07 0.23
CA GLU A 21 -2.89 4.31 0.41
C GLU A 21 -3.32 3.71 -0.94
N GLY A 22 -3.62 2.41 -0.97
CA GLY A 22 -3.88 1.67 -2.22
C GLY A 22 -2.66 1.06 -2.92
N ASP A 23 -1.43 1.21 -2.39
CA ASP A 23 -0.24 0.45 -2.83
C ASP A 23 -0.28 -0.96 -2.21
N LEU A 24 -1.01 -1.86 -2.87
CA LEU A 24 -1.29 -3.22 -2.41
C LEU A 24 -0.11 -4.16 -2.64
N ASN A 25 0.72 -3.87 -3.65
CA ASN A 25 1.86 -4.71 -3.99
C ASN A 25 3.16 -4.30 -3.25
N GLY A 26 3.18 -3.11 -2.64
CA GLY A 26 4.28 -2.58 -1.83
C GLY A 26 5.47 -2.05 -2.64
N ASP A 27 5.30 -1.73 -3.92
CA ASP A 27 6.36 -1.22 -4.79
C ASP A 27 6.53 0.31 -4.71
N GLY A 28 5.66 0.97 -3.96
CA GLY A 28 5.69 2.40 -3.73
C GLY A 28 4.97 3.23 -4.80
N CYS A 29 4.18 2.61 -5.68
CA CYS A 29 3.41 3.28 -6.73
C CYS A 29 1.99 2.70 -6.77
N VAL A 30 0.96 3.55 -6.73
CA VAL A 30 -0.43 3.09 -6.89
C VAL A 30 -0.79 3.03 -8.37
N ASP A 31 -0.84 1.84 -8.94
CA ASP A 31 -1.04 1.66 -10.38
C ASP A 31 -1.91 0.45 -10.78
N GLN A 32 -1.78 0.00 -12.03
CA GLN A 32 -2.57 -1.09 -12.58
C GLN A 32 -2.29 -2.44 -11.89
N ALA A 33 -1.11 -2.62 -11.29
CA ALA A 33 -0.78 -3.81 -10.52
C ALA A 33 -1.64 -3.91 -9.26
N ASP A 34 -1.79 -2.81 -8.52
CA ASP A 34 -2.64 -2.74 -7.33
C ASP A 34 -4.11 -2.92 -7.68
N LEU A 35 -4.57 -2.27 -8.74
CA LEU A 35 -5.93 -2.50 -9.25
C LEU A 35 -6.16 -3.96 -9.61
N GLY A 36 -5.17 -4.63 -10.19
CA GLY A 36 -5.23 -6.06 -10.49
C GLY A 36 -5.37 -6.92 -9.23
N MET A 37 -4.67 -6.56 -8.15
CA MET A 37 -4.77 -7.25 -6.85
C MET A 37 -6.13 -7.03 -6.20
N LEU A 38 -6.62 -5.79 -6.14
CA LEU A 38 -7.93 -5.46 -5.59
C LEU A 38 -9.05 -6.22 -6.32
N LEU A 39 -9.04 -6.19 -7.67
CA LEU A 39 -10.06 -6.88 -8.45
C LEU A 39 -9.97 -8.41 -8.36
N ALA A 40 -8.79 -8.97 -8.06
CA ALA A 40 -8.65 -10.40 -7.81
C ALA A 40 -9.25 -10.82 -6.46
N ASP A 41 -9.32 -9.89 -5.51
CA ASP A 41 -9.87 -10.09 -4.16
C ASP A 41 -11.34 -9.66 -4.02
N TRP A 42 -11.94 -9.15 -5.09
CA TRP A 42 -13.29 -8.58 -5.09
C TRP A 42 -14.35 -9.50 -4.44
N GLY A 43 -15.06 -8.96 -3.45
CA GLY A 43 -16.07 -9.68 -2.68
C GLY A 43 -15.50 -10.61 -1.61
N CYS A 44 -14.20 -10.50 -1.30
CA CYS A 44 -13.64 -11.08 -0.09
C CYS A 44 -14.37 -10.55 1.15
N THR A 45 -14.50 -11.38 2.19
CA THR A 45 -15.10 -11.00 3.48
C THR A 45 -14.38 -11.73 4.61
N GLY A 46 -14.41 -11.16 5.82
CA GLY A 46 -13.90 -11.81 7.03
C GLY A 46 -12.52 -11.32 7.48
N GLY A 47 -12.06 -10.18 6.95
CA GLY A 47 -10.91 -9.42 7.45
C GLY A 47 -9.52 -9.88 6.99
N ASP A 48 -9.41 -11.02 6.31
CA ASP A 48 -8.17 -11.43 5.61
C ASP A 48 -8.34 -11.18 4.10
N CYS A 49 -8.58 -9.92 3.74
CA CYS A 49 -8.85 -9.48 2.37
C CYS A 49 -7.75 -8.54 1.90
N PRO A 50 -6.77 -9.02 1.11
CA PRO A 50 -5.70 -8.17 0.58
C PRO A 50 -6.16 -6.93 -0.20
N GLY A 51 -7.41 -6.90 -0.69
CA GLY A 51 -8.00 -5.74 -1.36
C GLY A 51 -8.82 -4.83 -0.46
N ASP A 52 -8.96 -5.13 0.84
CA ASP A 52 -9.61 -4.28 1.86
C ASP A 52 -8.65 -3.15 2.24
N VAL A 53 -8.86 -1.99 1.59
CA VAL A 53 -8.04 -0.79 1.72
C VAL A 53 -8.56 0.09 2.85
N ASP A 54 -9.86 0.07 3.17
CA ASP A 54 -10.44 0.86 4.27
C ASP A 54 -10.57 0.14 5.61
N ASP A 55 -10.11 -1.10 5.68
CA ASP A 55 -10.12 -2.00 6.84
C ASP A 55 -11.56 -2.25 7.37
N ASP A 56 -12.58 -2.25 6.51
CA ASP A 56 -13.98 -2.46 6.91
C ASP A 56 -14.41 -3.94 6.97
N GLY A 57 -13.55 -4.84 6.49
CA GLY A 57 -13.68 -6.28 6.59
C GLY A 57 -14.14 -6.98 5.31
N ASP A 58 -14.31 -6.24 4.22
CA ASP A 58 -14.54 -6.77 2.88
C ASP A 58 -13.77 -6.02 1.77
N THR A 59 -13.81 -6.56 0.55
CA THR A 59 -13.26 -5.88 -0.62
C THR A 59 -14.38 -5.52 -1.57
N ASP A 60 -14.70 -4.23 -1.66
CA ASP A 60 -15.81 -3.72 -2.45
C ASP A 60 -15.51 -2.39 -3.17
N GLN A 61 -16.56 -1.67 -3.57
CA GLN A 61 -16.43 -0.40 -4.26
C GLN A 61 -15.80 0.74 -3.44
N ALA A 62 -15.83 0.66 -2.11
CA ALA A 62 -15.18 1.63 -1.23
C ALA A 62 -13.66 1.56 -1.42
N ASP A 63 -13.09 0.36 -1.38
CA ASP A 63 -11.67 0.12 -1.61
C ASP A 63 -11.22 0.57 -2.99
N LEU A 64 -12.01 0.24 -4.02
CA LEU A 64 -11.74 0.70 -5.37
C LEU A 64 -11.78 2.22 -5.46
N GLY A 65 -12.71 2.86 -4.75
CA GLY A 65 -12.81 4.31 -4.66
C GLY A 65 -11.55 4.95 -4.08
N ILE A 66 -10.99 4.35 -3.03
CA ILE A 66 -9.76 4.80 -2.38
C ILE A 66 -8.56 4.58 -3.30
N LEU A 67 -8.39 3.38 -3.84
CA LEU A 67 -7.29 3.07 -4.76
C LEU A 67 -7.27 4.05 -5.95
N LEU A 68 -8.44 4.35 -6.54
CA LEU A 68 -8.53 5.32 -7.64
C LEU A 68 -8.31 6.78 -7.19
N ALA A 69 -8.60 7.12 -5.93
CA ALA A 69 -8.31 8.45 -5.39
C ALA A 69 -6.79 8.69 -5.24
N HIS A 70 -6.03 7.63 -4.96
CA HIS A 70 -4.57 7.66 -4.81
C HIS A 70 -3.80 7.27 -6.10
N TRP A 71 -4.50 7.14 -7.23
CA TRP A 71 -3.91 6.70 -8.49
C TRP A 71 -2.69 7.54 -8.91
N GLY A 72 -1.55 6.87 -9.12
CA GLY A 72 -0.28 7.49 -9.51
C GLY A 72 0.52 8.09 -8.36
N GLU A 73 0.07 8.00 -7.11
CA GLU A 73 0.88 8.41 -5.96
C GLU A 73 2.11 7.52 -5.80
N GLY A 74 3.24 8.13 -5.39
CA GLY A 74 4.52 7.44 -5.17
C GLY A 74 5.29 7.02 -6.43
N CYS A 75 4.63 7.06 -7.59
CA CYS A 75 5.25 6.79 -8.89
C CYS A 75 6.27 7.87 -9.33
N PRO A 76 7.27 7.53 -10.18
CA PRO A 76 8.29 8.47 -10.67
C PRO A 76 7.79 9.67 -11.50
#